data_AF-A0A914CCP2-F1
#
_entry.id   AF-A0A914CCP2-F1
#
_cell.length_a   1.000
_cell.length_b   1.000
_cell.length_c   1.000
_cell.angle_alpha   90.00
_cell.angle_beta   90.00
_cell.angle_gamma   90.00
#
_symmetry.space_group_name_H-M   'P 1'
#
loop_
_entity.id
_entity.type
_entity.pdbx_description
1 polymer ?
#
loop_
_entity_poly.entity_id
_entity_poly.type
_entity_poly.pdbx_seq_one_letter_code
_entity_poly.pdbx_strand_id
1 'polypeptide(L)'
;MIILDIAMLISILINILADSSIPALKGNLMCKITAFITNMTACYVNWLWVVMFAQRFAYVFFPMQTIKPHGIFRIFDKAKILILMTGLIAVSTQAWWPLIMKEIRIVSDNGRVQGTYCGADTKLMAKSLFKWLGLADFLFSYAVPFSITLAVLVCRTQDNKKFKLLSSDNMDHGKGIKVTGSTRRQYQSFKIQSEESKRASAERRQHEIRRCLTIATVQLVLNLPNYMLQLVDEFVSLQSSNSLMYLVADAIFYLFYLSQFPMLAVYVHLLHGNMNKVRRQSKKALEKTCSTSLL
;
A
#
# COMPACT_ATOMS: atom_id res chain seq x y z
N MET A 1 -3.58 -4.05 6.47
CA MET A 1 -3.03 -2.73 6.82
C MET A 1 -3.22 -2.49 8.30
N ILE A 2 -4.41 -2.12 8.80
CA ILE A 2 -4.65 -1.85 10.25
C ILE A 2 -4.09 -2.93 11.19
N ILE A 3 -4.34 -4.21 10.95
CA ILE A 3 -3.82 -5.31 11.80
C ILE A 3 -2.29 -5.34 11.83
N LEU A 4 -1.65 -5.05 10.69
CA LEU A 4 -0.19 -5.02 10.57
C LEU A 4 0.41 -3.75 11.15
N ASP A 5 -0.28 -2.62 11.00
CA ASP A 5 0.09 -1.37 11.66
C ASP A 5 0.05 -1.53 13.19
N ILE A 6 -0.98 -2.19 13.70
CA ILE A 6 -1.10 -2.55 15.13
C ILE A 6 0.03 -3.51 15.52
N ALA A 7 0.30 -4.54 14.71
CA ALA A 7 1.40 -5.49 15.00
C ALA A 7 2.75 -4.77 15.04
N MET A 8 3.01 -3.82 14.15
CA MET A 8 4.23 -3.03 14.17
C MET A 8 4.31 -2.11 15.39
N LEU A 9 3.22 -1.42 15.75
CA LEU A 9 3.16 -0.59 16.95
C LEU A 9 3.39 -1.43 18.23
N ILE A 10 2.83 -2.64 18.29
CA ILE A 10 3.08 -3.58 19.38
C ILE A 10 4.56 -4.00 19.41
N SER A 11 5.16 -4.33 18.27
CA SER A 11 6.59 -4.66 18.21
C SER A 11 7.47 -3.50 18.68
N ILE A 12 7.18 -2.27 18.24
CA ILE A 12 7.91 -1.07 18.68
C ILE A 12 7.74 -0.86 20.19
N LEU A 13 6.52 -0.99 20.72
CA LEU A 13 6.26 -0.88 22.15
C LEU A 13 7.01 -1.94 22.95
N ILE A 14 7.05 -3.18 22.47
CA ILE A 14 7.82 -4.26 23.10
C ILE A 14 9.31 -3.93 23.11
N ASN A 15 9.87 -3.37 22.04
CA ASN A 15 11.28 -2.96 22.03
C ASN A 15 11.56 -1.85 23.04
N ILE A 16 10.73 -0.81 23.09
CA ILE A 16 10.91 0.30 24.04
C ILE A 16 10.81 -0.21 25.48
N LEU A 17 9.83 -1.08 25.77
CA LEU A 17 9.68 -1.68 27.09
C LEU A 17 10.82 -2.63 27.45
N ALA A 18 11.35 -3.37 26.46
CA ALA A 18 12.52 -4.23 26.64
C ALA A 18 13.77 -3.39 26.98
N ASP A 19 13.95 -2.25 26.33
CA ASP A 19 15.06 -1.33 26.60
C ASP A 19 14.95 -0.69 27.99
N SER A 20 13.74 -0.38 28.48
CA SER A 20 13.55 0.27 29.79
C SER A 20 13.53 -0.69 30.97
N SER A 21 13.07 -1.93 30.79
CA SER A 21 12.58 -2.75 31.91
C SER A 21 13.39 -4.03 32.14
N ILE A 22 13.93 -4.66 31.10
CA ILE A 22 14.57 -5.98 31.20
C ILE A 22 15.75 -6.09 30.22
N PRO A 23 16.99 -5.79 30.65
CA PRO A 23 18.19 -5.99 29.85
C PRO A 23 18.40 -7.45 29.40
N ALA A 24 17.75 -8.41 30.06
CA ALA A 24 17.77 -9.83 29.68
C ALA A 24 16.85 -10.17 28.49
N LEU A 25 15.84 -9.33 28.19
CA LEU A 25 15.06 -9.42 26.95
C LEU A 25 15.82 -8.81 25.77
N LYS A 26 16.83 -7.97 26.05
CA LYS A 26 17.81 -7.51 25.09
C LYS A 26 18.65 -8.71 24.66
N GLY A 27 18.20 -9.30 23.55
CA GLY A 27 18.76 -10.53 23.06
C GLY A 27 18.74 -10.56 21.54
N ASN A 28 19.71 -11.27 20.99
CA ASN A 28 19.83 -11.63 19.58
C ASN A 28 18.50 -12.01 18.92
N LEU A 29 17.58 -12.66 19.65
CA LEU A 29 16.26 -13.03 19.15
C LEU A 29 15.34 -11.81 18.90
N MET A 30 15.25 -10.87 19.85
CA MET A 30 14.38 -9.68 19.71
C MET A 30 14.89 -8.78 18.58
N CYS A 31 16.20 -8.60 18.48
CA CYS A 31 16.85 -7.89 17.39
C CYS A 31 16.43 -8.42 16.00
N LYS A 32 16.48 -9.74 15.84
CA LYS A 32 16.11 -10.43 14.60
C LYS A 32 14.62 -10.32 14.29
N ILE A 33 13.77 -10.56 15.30
CA ILE A 33 12.30 -10.54 15.14
C ILE A 33 11.82 -9.12 14.82
N THR A 34 12.31 -8.12 15.54
CA THR A 34 11.96 -6.72 15.31
C THR A 34 12.34 -6.29 13.90
N ALA A 35 13.60 -6.49 13.49
CA ALA A 35 14.06 -6.12 12.16
C ALA A 35 13.25 -6.82 11.06
N PHE A 36 12.93 -8.10 11.24
CA PHE A 36 12.09 -8.83 10.31
C PHE A 36 10.66 -8.27 10.24
N ILE A 37 10.00 -8.06 11.38
CA ILE A 37 8.61 -7.58 11.41
C ILE A 37 8.51 -6.17 10.82
N THR A 38 9.44 -5.28 11.14
CA THR A 38 9.43 -3.90 10.62
C THR A 38 9.60 -3.88 9.11
N ASN A 39 10.59 -4.61 8.58
CA ASN A 39 10.87 -4.63 7.14
C ASN A 39 9.81 -5.40 6.35
N MET A 40 9.33 -6.54 6.86
CA MET A 40 8.22 -7.31 6.29
C MET A 40 6.93 -6.50 6.23
N THR A 41 6.58 -5.82 7.31
CA THR A 41 5.36 -5.03 7.35
C THR A 41 5.44 -3.84 6.41
N ALA A 42 6.58 -3.14 6.39
CA ALA A 42 6.72 -1.96 5.56
C ALA A 42 6.75 -2.30 4.06
N CYS A 43 7.48 -3.36 3.66
CA CYS A 43 7.43 -3.90 2.30
C CYS A 43 6.01 -4.30 1.92
N TYR A 44 5.31 -5.03 2.79
CA TYR A 44 3.94 -5.45 2.54
C TYR A 44 2.98 -4.27 2.35
N VAL A 45 3.06 -3.24 3.20
CA VAL A 45 2.18 -2.05 3.10
C VAL A 45 2.43 -1.31 1.80
N ASN A 46 3.69 -1.09 1.41
CA ASN A 46 4.03 -0.38 0.17
C ASN A 46 3.52 -1.14 -1.07
N TRP A 47 3.71 -2.46 -1.12
CA TRP A 47 3.19 -3.28 -2.21
C TRP A 47 1.66 -3.39 -2.19
N LEU A 48 1.04 -3.46 -1.00
CA LEU A 48 -0.41 -3.48 -0.87
C LEU A 48 -1.03 -2.21 -1.47
N TRP A 49 -0.42 -1.05 -1.28
CA TRP A 49 -0.86 0.19 -1.94
C TRP A 49 -0.80 0.11 -3.46
N VAL A 50 0.32 -0.36 -4.01
CA VAL A 50 0.49 -0.55 -5.48
C VAL A 50 -0.58 -1.49 -6.02
N VAL A 51 -0.82 -2.58 -5.30
CA VAL A 51 -1.74 -3.64 -5.69
C VAL A 51 -3.21 -3.18 -5.61
N MET A 52 -3.60 -2.49 -4.52
CA MET A 52 -4.92 -1.85 -4.41
C MET A 52 -5.14 -0.81 -5.52
N PHE A 53 -4.08 -0.08 -5.87
CA PHE A 53 -4.12 0.87 -6.98
C PHE A 53 -4.29 0.16 -8.32
N ALA A 54 -3.46 -0.85 -8.63
CA ALA A 54 -3.51 -1.61 -9.86
C ALA A 54 -4.89 -2.25 -10.09
N GLN A 55 -5.49 -2.77 -9.01
CA GLN A 55 -6.86 -3.30 -9.05
C GLN A 55 -7.88 -2.21 -9.44
N ARG A 56 -7.84 -1.03 -8.80
CA ARG A 56 -8.75 0.08 -9.13
C ARG A 56 -8.51 0.65 -10.52
N PHE A 57 -7.26 0.66 -10.99
CA PHE A 57 -6.90 1.08 -12.34
C PHE A 57 -7.49 0.11 -13.38
N ALA A 58 -7.31 -1.20 -13.19
CA ALA A 58 -7.84 -2.22 -14.09
C ALA A 58 -9.37 -2.08 -14.25
N TYR A 59 -10.12 -1.87 -13.17
CA TYR A 59 -11.58 -1.70 -13.23
C TYR A 59 -12.06 -0.40 -13.90
N VAL A 60 -11.22 0.63 -13.96
CA VAL A 60 -11.59 1.91 -14.60
C VAL A 60 -11.26 1.92 -16.07
N PHE A 61 -10.12 1.37 -16.48
CA PHE A 61 -9.73 1.30 -17.89
C PHE A 61 -10.38 0.13 -18.62
N PHE A 62 -10.65 -0.97 -17.92
CA PHE A 62 -11.38 -2.13 -18.44
C PHE A 62 -12.65 -2.31 -17.61
N PRO A 63 -13.72 -1.55 -17.88
CA PRO A 63 -15.02 -1.83 -17.31
C PRO A 63 -15.48 -3.18 -17.87
N MET A 64 -15.12 -4.27 -17.18
CA MET A 64 -15.49 -5.64 -17.56
C MET A 64 -17.01 -5.78 -17.53
N GLN A 65 -17.68 -5.44 -18.63
CA GLN A 65 -19.11 -5.67 -18.78
C GLN A 65 -19.43 -6.89 -19.65
N THR A 66 -18.49 -7.53 -20.35
CA THR A 66 -18.89 -8.62 -21.26
C THR A 66 -17.86 -9.70 -21.58
N ILE A 67 -16.62 -9.64 -21.08
CA ILE A 67 -15.61 -10.66 -21.39
C ILE A 67 -15.16 -11.31 -20.08
N LYS A 68 -15.44 -12.61 -19.92
CA LYS A 68 -14.92 -13.41 -18.79
C LYS A 68 -13.39 -13.27 -18.80
N PRO A 69 -12.75 -12.71 -17.77
CA PRO A 69 -11.30 -12.54 -17.78
C PRO A 69 -10.64 -13.92 -17.85
N HIS A 70 -9.86 -14.17 -18.92
CA HIS A 70 -9.01 -15.34 -19.04
C HIS A 70 -7.62 -15.04 -18.45
N GLY A 71 -7.07 -15.99 -17.68
CA GLY A 71 -5.71 -15.92 -17.13
C GLY A 71 -5.53 -15.05 -15.88
N ILE A 72 -4.42 -14.30 -15.83
CA ILE A 72 -3.90 -13.53 -14.67
C ILE A 72 -4.89 -12.45 -14.21
N PHE A 73 -5.70 -11.92 -15.12
CA PHE A 73 -6.74 -10.92 -14.81
C PHE A 73 -7.84 -11.45 -13.87
N ARG A 74 -8.05 -12.78 -13.79
CA ARG A 74 -8.98 -13.38 -12.82
C ARG A 74 -8.50 -13.25 -11.38
N ILE A 75 -7.19 -13.05 -11.17
CA ILE A 75 -6.60 -12.85 -9.85
C ILE A 75 -6.95 -11.45 -9.31
N PHE A 76 -7.01 -10.44 -10.19
CA PHE A 76 -7.39 -9.07 -9.83
C PHE A 76 -8.84 -8.94 -9.36
N ASP A 77 -9.74 -9.84 -9.80
CA ASP A 77 -11.11 -9.90 -9.30
C ASP A 77 -11.20 -10.41 -7.86
N LYS A 78 -10.22 -11.19 -7.39
CA LYS A 78 -10.21 -11.78 -6.06
C LYS A 78 -9.22 -11.06 -5.15
N ALA A 79 -9.65 -9.91 -4.60
CA ALA A 79 -8.88 -9.10 -3.66
C ALA A 79 -8.23 -9.93 -2.52
N LYS A 80 -8.91 -10.97 -2.01
CA LYS A 80 -8.36 -11.87 -0.98
C LYS A 80 -7.10 -12.61 -1.42
N ILE A 81 -7.08 -13.11 -2.66
CA ILE A 81 -5.91 -13.83 -3.21
C ILE A 81 -4.77 -12.85 -3.42
N LEU A 82 -5.09 -11.68 -3.97
CA LEU A 82 -4.14 -10.61 -4.22
C LEU A 82 -3.41 -10.19 -2.93
N ILE A 83 -4.17 -9.96 -1.86
CA ILE A 83 -3.66 -9.65 -0.50
C ILE A 83 -2.76 -10.77 0.02
N LEU A 84 -3.18 -12.04 -0.11
CA LEU A 84 -2.39 -13.19 0.33
C LEU A 84 -1.07 -13.30 -0.44
N MET A 85 -1.09 -13.13 -1.75
CA MET A 85 0.10 -13.18 -2.61
C MET A 85 1.10 -12.08 -2.26
N THR A 86 0.62 -10.84 -2.04
CA THR A 86 1.48 -9.75 -1.57
C THR A 86 2.11 -10.07 -0.21
N GLY A 87 1.37 -10.75 0.67
CA GLY A 87 1.85 -11.21 1.98
C GLY A 87 2.98 -12.21 1.84
N LEU A 88 2.80 -13.22 1.00
CA LEU A 88 3.81 -14.24 0.73
C LEU A 88 5.08 -13.63 0.13
N ILE A 89 4.94 -12.72 -0.85
CA ILE A 89 6.07 -12.01 -1.46
C ILE A 89 6.83 -11.21 -0.40
N ALA A 90 6.14 -10.47 0.46
CA ALA A 90 6.77 -9.68 1.52
C ALA A 90 7.51 -10.57 2.54
N VAL A 91 6.94 -11.71 2.93
CA VAL A 91 7.62 -12.67 3.82
C VAL A 91 8.86 -13.25 3.15
N SER A 92 8.73 -13.73 1.91
CA SER A 92 9.85 -14.35 1.19
C SER A 92 10.99 -13.38 0.91
N THR A 93 10.66 -12.13 0.53
CA THR A 93 11.68 -11.10 0.24
C THR A 93 12.36 -10.56 1.48
N GLN A 94 11.81 -10.76 2.67
CA GLN A 94 12.37 -10.26 3.94
C GLN A 94 12.91 -11.37 4.85
N ALA A 95 12.78 -12.64 4.46
CA ALA A 95 13.17 -13.81 5.25
C ALA A 95 14.67 -13.88 5.59
N TRP A 96 15.52 -13.10 4.91
CA TRP A 96 16.96 -13.07 5.15
C TRP A 96 17.37 -12.14 6.31
N TRP A 97 16.52 -11.20 6.75
CA TRP A 97 16.85 -10.31 7.88
C TRP A 97 17.19 -11.05 9.19
N PRO A 98 16.41 -12.06 9.65
CA PRO A 98 16.75 -12.85 10.83
C PRO A 98 18.06 -13.66 10.70
N LEU A 99 18.47 -13.96 9.47
CA LEU A 99 19.68 -14.73 9.19
C LEU A 99 20.93 -13.84 9.36
N ILE A 100 20.84 -12.59 8.90
CA ILE A 100 21.98 -11.68 8.78
C ILE A 100 22.15 -10.78 10.02
N MET A 101 21.06 -10.39 10.67
CA MET A 101 21.13 -9.53 11.85
C MET A 101 21.62 -10.28 13.07
N LYS A 102 22.46 -9.61 13.86
CA LYS A 102 22.94 -10.09 15.15
C LYS A 102 23.08 -8.95 16.13
N GLU A 103 22.91 -9.27 17.41
CA GLU A 103 23.25 -8.35 18.48
C GLU A 103 24.79 -8.22 18.59
N ILE A 104 25.30 -7.02 18.35
CA ILE A 104 26.70 -6.65 18.58
C ILE A 104 26.81 -6.00 19.95
N ARG A 105 27.69 -6.54 20.79
CA ARG A 105 27.96 -6.02 22.14
C ARG A 105 29.20 -5.14 22.10
N ILE A 106 29.04 -3.88 22.48
CA ILE A 106 30.15 -2.95 22.67
C ILE A 106 30.71 -3.23 24.06
N VAL A 107 31.88 -3.86 24.10
CA VAL A 107 32.60 -4.17 25.32
C VAL A 107 33.56 -3.01 25.59
N SER A 108 33.46 -2.42 26.78
CA SER A 108 34.42 -1.42 27.27
C SER A 108 35.76 -2.08 27.58
N ASP A 109 36.87 -1.33 27.62
CA ASP A 109 38.22 -1.84 27.94
C ASP A 109 38.28 -2.65 29.25
N ASN A 110 37.34 -2.42 30.17
CA ASN A 110 37.23 -3.13 31.44
C ASN A 110 36.45 -4.47 31.35
N GLY A 111 36.18 -4.99 30.15
CA GLY A 111 35.39 -6.22 29.94
C GLY A 111 33.90 -6.11 30.25
N ARG A 112 33.42 -4.92 30.65
CA ARG A 112 32.00 -4.65 30.91
C ARG A 112 31.29 -4.23 29.61
N VAL A 113 30.14 -4.83 29.34
CA VAL A 113 29.30 -4.46 28.19
C VAL A 113 28.72 -3.06 28.44
N GLN A 114 29.14 -2.08 27.65
CA GLN A 114 28.75 -0.67 27.79
C GLN A 114 27.50 -0.34 26.97
N GLY A 115 27.20 -1.17 25.96
CA GLY A 115 26.00 -1.08 25.15
C GLY A 115 25.85 -2.27 24.22
N THR A 116 24.64 -2.51 23.75
CA THR A 116 24.39 -3.52 22.72
C THR A 116 23.51 -2.90 21.63
N TYR A 117 23.84 -3.17 20.38
CA TYR A 117 23.11 -2.68 19.21
C TYR A 117 22.90 -3.79 18.20
N CYS A 118 21.93 -3.61 17.32
CA CYS A 118 21.63 -4.54 16.23
C CYS A 118 22.45 -4.20 14.99
N GLY A 119 23.22 -5.15 14.48
CA GLY A 119 24.01 -4.96 13.26
C GLY A 119 24.18 -6.24 12.46
N ALA A 120 24.73 -6.12 11.25
CA ALA A 120 25.01 -7.28 10.40
C ALA A 120 26.13 -8.16 10.97
N ASP A 121 25.97 -9.48 10.87
CA ASP A 121 27.05 -10.41 11.21
C ASP A 121 28.14 -10.40 10.11
N THR A 122 29.22 -9.66 10.36
CA THR A 122 30.37 -9.54 9.47
C THR A 122 31.17 -10.84 9.31
N LYS A 123 30.88 -11.88 10.11
CA LYS A 123 31.51 -13.22 9.94
C LYS A 123 30.82 -14.07 8.89
N LEU A 124 29.53 -13.81 8.63
CA LEU A 124 28.72 -14.62 7.72
C LEU A 124 28.62 -14.01 6.32
N MET A 125 28.65 -12.67 6.22
CA MET A 125 28.61 -11.96 4.94
C MET A 125 29.67 -10.86 4.85
N ALA A 126 30.24 -10.72 3.64
CA ALA A 126 31.12 -9.61 3.32
C ALA A 126 30.34 -8.28 3.40
N LYS A 127 30.98 -7.25 3.96
CA LYS A 127 30.39 -5.90 4.11
C LYS A 127 29.85 -5.33 2.79
N SER A 128 30.51 -5.63 1.66
CA SER A 128 30.06 -5.19 0.33
C SER A 128 28.74 -5.83 -0.09
N LEU A 129 28.56 -7.14 0.15
CA LEU A 129 27.31 -7.85 -0.16
C LEU A 129 26.15 -7.34 0.68
N PHE A 130 26.40 -7.04 1.96
CA PHE A 130 25.38 -6.48 2.85
C PHE A 130 24.86 -5.12 2.35
N LYS A 131 25.75 -4.23 1.89
CA LYS A 131 25.37 -2.94 1.28
C LYS A 131 24.51 -3.10 0.03
N TRP A 132 24.89 -4.00 -0.88
CA TRP A 132 24.11 -4.28 -2.08
C TRP A 132 22.75 -4.89 -1.78
N LEU A 133 22.67 -5.73 -0.75
CA LEU A 133 21.42 -6.33 -0.31
C LEU A 133 20.47 -5.29 0.31
N GLY A 134 21.00 -4.39 1.14
CA GLY A 134 20.25 -3.24 1.67
C GLY A 134 19.76 -2.30 0.57
N LEU A 135 20.58 -2.04 -0.46
CA LEU A 135 20.16 -1.26 -1.62
C LEU A 135 19.07 -1.97 -2.43
N ALA A 136 19.21 -3.27 -2.68
CA ALA A 136 18.21 -4.06 -3.39
C ALA A 136 16.88 -4.09 -2.64
N ASP A 137 16.92 -4.22 -1.31
CA ASP A 137 15.74 -4.14 -0.46
C ASP A 137 15.07 -2.77 -0.54
N PHE A 138 15.84 -1.69 -0.40
CA PHE A 138 15.32 -0.34 -0.56
C PHE A 138 14.66 -0.13 -1.94
N LEU A 139 15.31 -0.60 -3.00
CA LEU A 139 14.79 -0.49 -4.36
C LEU A 139 13.45 -1.23 -4.50
N PHE A 140 13.38 -2.48 -4.05
CA PHE A 140 12.20 -3.32 -4.19
C PHE A 140 11.06 -2.94 -3.25
N SER A 141 11.38 -2.71 -1.98
CA SER A 141 10.41 -2.48 -0.90
C SER A 141 9.90 -1.05 -0.87
N TYR A 142 10.63 -0.08 -1.44
CA TYR A 142 10.26 1.33 -1.40
C TYR A 142 10.35 2.05 -2.76
N ALA A 143 11.50 2.04 -3.44
CA ALA A 143 11.71 2.87 -4.63
C ALA A 143 10.80 2.49 -5.82
N VAL A 144 10.60 1.19 -6.04
CA VAL A 144 9.71 0.67 -7.10
C VAL A 144 8.24 1.02 -6.80
N PRO A 145 7.67 0.70 -5.62
CA PRO A 145 6.33 1.16 -5.25
C PRO A 145 6.13 2.68 -5.36
N PHE A 146 7.12 3.47 -4.93
CA PHE A 146 7.09 4.92 -5.04
C PHE A 146 7.09 5.40 -6.49
N SER A 147 7.95 4.84 -7.33
CA SER A 147 8.02 5.20 -8.75
C SER A 147 6.72 4.88 -9.47
N ILE A 148 6.11 3.72 -9.20
CA ILE A 148 4.82 3.32 -9.79
C ILE A 148 3.72 4.29 -9.36
N THR A 149 3.61 4.60 -8.07
CA THR A 149 2.58 5.51 -7.56
C THR A 149 2.74 6.94 -8.08
N LEU A 150 3.98 7.44 -8.18
CA LEU A 150 4.28 8.76 -8.74
C LEU A 150 3.97 8.83 -10.23
N ALA A 151 4.43 7.85 -11.02
CA ALA A 151 4.19 7.81 -12.46
C ALA A 151 2.68 7.86 -12.77
N VAL A 152 1.90 7.08 -12.03
CA VAL A 152 0.44 7.08 -12.10
C VAL A 152 -0.16 8.44 -11.77
N LEU A 153 0.31 9.10 -10.70
CA LEU A 153 -0.16 10.41 -10.28
C LEU A 153 0.10 11.46 -11.35
N VAL A 154 1.32 11.47 -11.91
CA VAL A 154 1.71 12.38 -12.99
C VAL A 154 0.86 12.14 -14.24
N CYS A 155 0.74 10.89 -14.70
CA CYS A 155 -0.10 10.55 -15.86
C CYS A 155 -1.55 11.02 -15.67
N ARG A 156 -2.12 10.82 -14.48
CA ARG A 156 -3.49 11.27 -14.16
C ARG A 156 -3.64 12.79 -14.12
N THR A 157 -2.64 13.51 -13.60
CA THR A 157 -2.68 14.98 -13.60
C THR A 157 -2.60 15.56 -15.01
N GLN A 158 -1.90 14.89 -15.93
CA GLN A 158 -1.85 15.28 -17.33
C GLN A 158 -3.14 14.95 -18.10
N ASP A 159 -3.75 13.79 -17.85
CA ASP A 159 -5.02 13.38 -18.49
C ASP A 159 -6.17 14.35 -18.18
N ASN A 160 -6.19 14.98 -16.99
CA ASN A 160 -7.20 15.98 -16.65
C ASN A 160 -7.16 17.22 -17.56
N LYS A 161 -6.07 17.44 -18.32
CA LYS A 161 -5.97 18.50 -19.32
C LYS A 161 -6.43 18.06 -20.72
N LYS A 162 -6.71 16.77 -20.95
CA LYS A 162 -7.01 16.23 -22.30
C LYS A 162 -8.10 15.16 -22.39
N PHE A 163 -8.83 14.82 -21.32
CA PHE A 163 -9.91 13.82 -21.41
C PHE A 163 -11.20 14.37 -22.06
N LYS A 164 -11.14 14.65 -23.37
CA LYS A 164 -12.30 14.67 -24.26
C LYS A 164 -12.59 13.20 -24.56
N LEU A 165 -13.56 12.60 -23.84
CA LEU A 165 -14.10 11.29 -24.18
C LEU A 165 -14.61 11.35 -25.62
N LEU A 166 -13.81 10.83 -26.55
CA LEU A 166 -14.30 10.33 -27.83
C LEU A 166 -15.21 9.15 -27.48
N SER A 167 -16.51 9.44 -27.34
CA SER A 167 -17.55 8.41 -27.42
C SER A 167 -17.43 7.84 -28.83
N SER A 168 -16.83 6.66 -28.96
CA SER A 168 -16.93 5.86 -30.17
C SER A 168 -18.34 5.26 -30.21
N ASP A 169 -19.35 6.10 -30.37
CA ASP A 169 -20.63 5.71 -30.94
C ASP A 169 -20.51 5.94 -32.45
N ASN A 170 -19.80 5.04 -33.13
CA ASN A 170 -20.10 4.85 -34.54
C ASN A 170 -21.45 4.13 -34.59
N MET A 171 -22.48 4.94 -34.83
CA MET A 171 -23.81 4.55 -35.23
C MET A 171 -23.72 3.54 -36.38
N ASP A 172 -24.01 2.27 -36.13
CA ASP A 172 -24.50 1.38 -37.19
C ASP A 172 -26.03 1.35 -37.09
N HIS A 173 -26.63 2.43 -37.59
CA HIS A 173 -28.04 2.46 -37.86
C HIS A 173 -28.31 1.56 -39.07
N GLY A 174 -28.93 0.41 -38.80
CA GLY A 174 -29.87 -0.19 -39.74
C GLY A 174 -29.29 -1.22 -40.70
N LYS A 175 -29.30 -2.49 -40.28
CA LYS A 175 -29.74 -3.58 -41.16
C LYS A 175 -30.73 -4.48 -40.44
N GLY A 176 -31.90 -4.62 -41.07
CA GLY A 176 -33.13 -5.11 -40.47
C GLY A 176 -33.08 -6.55 -39.96
N ILE A 177 -33.64 -6.74 -38.78
CA ILE A 177 -34.01 -8.04 -38.24
C ILE A 177 -35.29 -8.49 -38.96
N LYS A 178 -35.17 -9.42 -39.91
CA LYS A 178 -36.30 -10.28 -40.30
C LYS A 178 -36.47 -11.33 -39.21
N VAL A 179 -37.61 -11.26 -38.53
CA VAL A 179 -38.02 -12.19 -37.47
C VAL A 179 -38.53 -13.48 -38.12
N THR A 180 -37.84 -14.59 -37.90
CA THR A 180 -38.41 -15.95 -37.96
C THR A 180 -37.65 -16.86 -37.01
N GLY A 181 -38.38 -17.55 -36.13
CA GLY A 181 -37.90 -18.79 -35.50
C GLY A 181 -37.58 -18.72 -34.00
N SER A 182 -38.44 -19.38 -33.23
CA SER A 182 -38.33 -19.82 -31.83
C SER A 182 -36.96 -19.80 -31.14
N THR A 183 -36.81 -19.07 -30.02
CA THR A 183 -36.28 -19.61 -28.75
C THR A 183 -36.53 -18.65 -27.57
N ARG A 184 -37.01 -19.22 -26.46
CA ARG A 184 -37.02 -18.75 -25.06
C ARG A 184 -36.31 -17.41 -24.79
N ARG A 185 -37.08 -16.31 -24.68
CA ARG A 185 -36.57 -15.00 -24.21
C ARG A 185 -36.28 -15.04 -22.72
N GLN A 186 -35.01 -15.24 -22.39
CA GLN A 186 -34.41 -14.82 -21.13
C GLN A 186 -34.55 -13.29 -21.07
N TYR A 187 -35.39 -12.78 -20.17
CA TYR A 187 -35.47 -11.35 -19.87
C TYR A 187 -34.11 -10.90 -19.29
N GLN A 188 -33.15 -10.60 -20.15
CA GLN A 188 -32.07 -9.69 -19.80
C GLN A 188 -32.76 -8.35 -19.58
N SER A 189 -32.89 -7.96 -18.30
CA SER A 189 -33.32 -6.61 -17.93
C SER A 189 -32.40 -5.62 -18.65
N PHE A 190 -32.89 -5.04 -19.74
CA PHE A 190 -32.21 -4.01 -20.50
C PHE A 190 -32.17 -2.78 -19.59
N LYS A 191 -31.10 -2.66 -18.81
CA LYS A 191 -30.88 -1.48 -17.99
C LYS A 191 -30.38 -0.40 -18.94
N ILE A 192 -31.32 0.35 -19.51
CA ILE A 192 -31.05 1.58 -20.27
C ILE A 192 -30.42 2.56 -19.29
N GLN A 193 -29.10 2.51 -19.19
CA GLN A 193 -28.33 3.40 -18.35
C GLN A 193 -28.01 4.64 -19.18
N SER A 194 -28.65 5.76 -18.85
CA SER A 194 -28.38 7.07 -19.45
C SER A 194 -26.87 7.33 -19.48
N GLU A 195 -26.37 7.91 -20.57
CA GLU A 195 -24.97 8.33 -20.73
C GLU A 195 -24.54 9.26 -19.58
N GLU A 196 -25.46 10.09 -19.07
CA GLU A 196 -25.22 10.92 -17.89
C GLU A 196 -24.98 10.08 -16.62
N SER A 197 -25.68 8.94 -16.47
CA SER A 197 -25.46 8.00 -15.37
C SER A 197 -24.12 7.28 -15.48
N LYS A 198 -23.69 6.92 -16.69
CA LYS A 198 -22.37 6.33 -16.94
C LYS A 198 -21.26 7.33 -16.62
N ARG A 199 -21.38 8.58 -17.10
CA ARG A 199 -20.45 9.67 -16.84
C ARG A 199 -20.36 10.00 -15.35
N ALA A 200 -21.49 10.18 -14.67
CA ALA A 200 -21.51 10.44 -13.23
C ALA A 200 -20.95 9.27 -12.40
N SER A 201 -21.08 8.02 -12.87
CA SER A 201 -20.45 6.85 -12.24
C SER A 201 -18.94 6.83 -12.45
N ALA A 202 -18.47 7.15 -13.67
CA ALA A 202 -17.04 7.26 -13.99
C ALA A 202 -16.35 8.37 -13.21
N GLU A 203 -16.97 9.55 -13.10
CA GLU A 203 -16.46 10.68 -12.32
C GLU A 203 -16.34 10.33 -10.82
N ARG A 204 -17.34 9.65 -10.25
CA ARG A 204 -17.26 9.14 -8.87
C ARG A 204 -16.11 8.15 -8.70
N ARG A 205 -15.94 7.19 -9.61
CA ARG A 205 -14.83 6.23 -9.57
C ARG A 205 -13.47 6.94 -9.65
N GLN A 206 -13.35 7.94 -10.51
CA GLN A 206 -12.12 8.73 -10.65
C GLN A 206 -11.80 9.53 -9.38
N HIS A 207 -12.81 10.16 -8.76
CA HIS A 207 -12.64 10.88 -7.50
C HIS A 207 -12.11 9.96 -6.39
N GLU A 208 -12.68 8.76 -6.25
CA GLU A 208 -12.21 7.77 -5.26
C GLU A 208 -10.79 7.29 -5.53
N ILE A 209 -10.38 7.14 -6.81
CA ILE A 209 -9.00 6.80 -7.14
C ILE A 209 -8.04 7.94 -6.82
N ARG A 210 -8.41 9.19 -7.11
CA ARG A 210 -7.56 10.36 -6.80
C ARG A 210 -7.29 10.44 -5.29
N ARG A 211 -8.32 10.30 -4.45
CA ARG A 211 -8.17 10.29 -2.99
C ARG A 211 -7.23 9.18 -2.51
N CYS A 212 -7.45 7.96 -3.01
CA CYS A 212 -6.60 6.82 -2.69
C CYS A 212 -5.14 7.06 -3.08
N LEU A 213 -4.91 7.64 -4.26
CA LEU A 213 -3.58 7.92 -4.78
C LEU A 213 -2.87 9.00 -3.97
N THR A 214 -3.56 10.10 -3.65
CA THR A 214 -3.01 11.16 -2.79
C THR A 214 -2.56 10.60 -1.44
N ILE A 215 -3.33 9.69 -0.84
CA ILE A 215 -2.99 9.12 0.46
C ILE A 215 -1.79 8.18 0.36
N ALA A 216 -1.77 7.30 -0.65
CA ALA A 216 -0.61 6.45 -0.90
C ALA A 216 0.66 7.27 -1.09
N THR A 217 0.58 8.36 -1.88
CA THR A 217 1.71 9.27 -2.08
C THR A 217 2.12 9.97 -0.79
N VAL A 218 1.18 10.49 0.00
CA VAL A 218 1.51 11.15 1.28
C VAL A 218 2.19 10.17 2.25
N GLN A 219 1.69 8.93 2.35
CA GLN A 219 2.31 7.91 3.20
C GLN A 219 3.73 7.56 2.75
N LEU A 220 3.95 7.38 1.44
CA LEU A 220 5.28 7.12 0.93
C LEU A 220 6.23 8.31 1.14
N VAL A 221 5.76 9.55 0.91
CA VAL A 221 6.55 10.76 1.15
C VAL A 221 6.91 10.94 2.62
N LEU A 222 6.01 10.62 3.56
CA LEU A 222 6.31 10.65 5.00
C LEU A 222 7.36 9.61 5.39
N ASN A 223 7.41 8.48 4.69
CA ASN A 223 8.39 7.43 4.94
C ASN A 223 9.74 7.69 4.27
N LEU A 224 9.78 8.53 3.22
CA LEU A 224 10.98 8.84 2.44
C LEU A 224 12.19 9.26 3.30
N PRO A 225 12.06 10.20 4.25
CA PRO A 225 13.22 10.69 5.00
C PRO A 225 13.86 9.58 5.85
N ASN A 226 13.03 8.74 6.46
CA ASN A 226 13.47 7.62 7.28
C ASN A 226 14.21 6.58 6.43
N TYR A 227 13.65 6.20 5.29
CA TYR A 227 14.31 5.24 4.38
C TYR A 227 15.60 5.78 3.78
N MET A 228 15.64 7.07 3.42
CA MET A 228 16.85 7.70 2.88
C MET A 228 17.95 7.78 3.93
N LEU A 229 17.62 8.15 5.18
CA LEU A 229 18.60 8.22 6.25
C LEU A 229 19.21 6.84 6.54
N GLN A 230 18.38 5.79 6.63
CA GLN A 230 18.85 4.41 6.82
C GLN A 230 19.77 3.94 5.68
N LEU A 231 19.42 4.27 4.43
CA LEU A 231 20.26 3.92 3.29
C LEU A 231 21.59 4.67 3.32
N VAL A 232 21.59 5.98 3.59
CA VAL A 232 22.83 6.77 3.60
C VAL A 232 23.74 6.34 4.75
N ASP A 233 23.19 6.02 5.92
CA ASP A 233 23.99 5.51 7.05
C ASP A 233 24.67 4.18 6.71
N GLU A 234 23.99 3.27 6.01
CA GLU A 234 24.58 2.01 5.56
C GLU A 234 25.78 2.20 4.61
N PHE A 235 25.72 3.22 3.74
CA PHE A 235 26.79 3.48 2.78
C PHE A 235 27.94 4.30 3.35
N VAL A 236 27.63 5.34 4.14
CA VAL A 236 28.57 6.37 4.59
C VAL A 236 29.01 6.18 6.05
N SER A 237 28.34 5.33 6.83
CA SER A 237 28.56 5.16 8.28
C SER A 237 28.55 6.51 8.99
N LEU A 238 27.47 7.26 8.77
CA LEU A 238 27.26 8.62 9.30
C LEU A 238 27.33 8.64 10.83
N GLN A 239 26.92 7.53 11.47
CA GLN A 239 27.03 7.33 12.90
C GLN A 239 28.44 7.56 13.46
N SER A 240 29.50 7.28 12.68
CA SER A 240 30.89 7.43 13.14
C SER A 240 31.45 8.85 13.04
N SER A 241 30.87 9.71 12.22
CA SER A 241 31.42 11.03 11.89
C SER A 241 30.74 12.18 12.63
N ASN A 242 29.40 12.17 12.75
CA ASN A 242 28.63 13.21 13.44
C ASN A 242 27.44 12.59 14.21
N SER A 243 27.74 11.83 15.27
CA SER A 243 26.78 10.99 15.99
C SER A 243 25.56 11.76 16.55
N LEU A 244 25.74 13.01 17.01
CA LEU A 244 24.66 13.80 17.62
C LEU A 244 23.66 14.33 16.58
N MET A 245 24.15 14.89 15.47
CA MET A 245 23.31 15.33 14.34
C MET A 245 22.54 14.16 13.74
N TYR A 246 23.20 13.01 13.58
CA TYR A 246 22.57 11.79 13.07
C TYR A 246 21.45 11.31 13.99
N LEU A 247 21.69 11.24 15.30
CA LEU A 247 20.69 10.81 16.29
C LEU A 247 19.43 11.69 16.28
N VAL A 248 19.61 13.01 16.19
CA VAL A 248 18.49 13.96 16.13
C VAL A 248 17.72 13.81 14.82
N ALA A 249 18.42 13.68 13.68
CA ALA A 249 17.78 13.48 12.39
C ALA A 249 16.99 12.16 12.34
N ASP A 250 17.55 11.07 12.87
CA ASP A 250 16.90 9.76 12.95
C ASP A 250 15.63 9.84 13.79
N ALA A 251 15.70 10.45 14.98
CA ALA A 251 14.52 10.64 15.83
C ALA A 251 13.40 11.44 15.13
N ILE A 252 13.74 12.54 14.45
CA ILE A 252 12.76 13.38 13.73
C ILE A 252 12.11 12.60 12.58
N PHE A 253 12.91 11.90 11.78
CA PHE A 253 12.39 11.13 10.65
C PHE A 253 11.58 9.91 11.11
N TYR A 254 11.95 9.31 12.23
CA TYR A 254 11.16 8.27 12.86
C TYR A 254 9.80 8.79 13.36
N LEU A 255 9.73 10.03 13.89
CA LEU A 255 8.45 10.65 14.25
C LEU A 255 7.56 10.89 13.03
N PHE A 256 8.12 11.34 11.89
CA PHE A 256 7.36 11.43 10.65
C PHE A 256 6.83 10.08 10.19
N TYR A 257 7.66 9.04 10.29
CA TYR A 257 7.25 7.66 10.02
C TYR A 257 6.10 7.21 10.93
N LEU A 258 6.18 7.45 12.24
CA LEU A 258 5.12 7.08 13.18
C LEU A 258 3.80 7.83 12.94
N SER A 259 3.86 9.06 12.42
CA SER A 259 2.66 9.86 12.11
C SER A 259 1.74 9.22 11.06
N GLN A 260 2.24 8.28 10.27
CA GLN A 260 1.46 7.58 9.25
C GLN A 260 0.32 6.73 9.85
N PHE A 261 0.52 6.18 11.06
CA PHE A 261 -0.44 5.30 11.72
C PHE A 261 -1.73 6.03 12.13
N PRO A 262 -1.70 7.13 12.90
CA PRO A 262 -2.90 7.88 13.22
C PRO A 262 -3.55 8.49 11.97
N MET A 263 -2.75 8.95 11.00
CA MET A 263 -3.28 9.49 9.75
C MET A 263 -4.14 8.46 9.00
N LEU A 264 -3.67 7.21 8.95
CA LEU A 264 -4.42 6.13 8.32
C LEU A 264 -5.71 5.79 9.08
N ALA A 265 -5.67 5.76 10.41
CA ALA A 265 -6.85 5.49 11.23
C ALA A 265 -7.94 6.56 11.02
N VAL A 266 -7.55 7.84 11.04
CA VAL A 266 -8.46 8.97 10.74
C VAL A 266 -9.05 8.84 9.34
N TYR A 267 -8.23 8.47 8.35
CA TYR A 267 -8.71 8.29 6.99
C TYR A 267 -9.76 7.17 6.88
N VAL A 268 -9.51 6.00 7.46
CA VAL A 268 -10.46 4.88 7.43
C VAL A 268 -11.78 5.27 8.10
N HIS A 269 -11.71 5.99 9.21
CA HIS A 269 -12.90 6.51 9.90
C HIS A 269 -13.71 7.45 9.00
N LEU A 270 -13.06 8.43 8.36
CA LEU A 270 -13.71 9.36 7.43
C LEU A 270 -14.31 8.65 6.21
N LEU A 271 -13.61 7.64 5.67
CA LEU A 271 -14.09 6.85 4.53
C LEU A 271 -15.35 6.06 4.90
N HIS A 272 -15.36 5.42 6.07
CA HIS A 272 -16.50 4.66 6.58
C HIS A 272 -17.71 5.59 6.80
N GLY A 273 -17.48 6.77 7.38
CA GLY A 273 -18.51 7.80 7.55
C GLY A 273 -19.14 8.23 6.21
N ASN A 274 -18.33 8.44 5.18
CA ASN A 274 -18.81 8.82 3.86
C ASN A 274 -19.63 7.69 3.20
N MET A 275 -19.17 6.44 3.27
CA MET A 275 -19.92 5.29 2.74
C MET A 275 -21.29 5.13 3.41
N ASN A 276 -21.35 5.29 4.74
CA ASN A 276 -22.59 5.22 5.48
C ASN A 276 -23.57 6.34 5.09
N LYS A 277 -23.05 7.56 4.83
CA LYS A 277 -23.84 8.68 4.35
C LYS A 277 -24.43 8.40 2.96
N VAL A 278 -23.62 7.90 2.03
CA VAL A 278 -24.07 7.52 0.68
C VAL A 278 -25.13 6.41 0.74
N ARG A 279 -24.92 5.38 1.57
CA ARG A 279 -25.90 4.28 1.75
C ARG A 279 -27.23 4.79 2.30
N ARG A 280 -27.20 5.72 3.26
CA ARG A 280 -28.41 6.38 3.79
C ARG A 280 -29.12 7.22 2.74
N GLN A 281 -28.38 7.97 1.92
CA GLN A 281 -28.96 8.76 0.82
C GLN A 281 -29.60 7.85 -0.25
N SER A 282 -28.96 6.74 -0.60
CA SER A 282 -29.52 5.77 -1.55
C SER A 282 -30.80 5.12 -1.02
N LYS A 283 -30.88 4.81 0.28
CA LYS A 283 -32.12 4.29 0.90
C LYS A 283 -33.25 5.31 0.82
N LYS A 284 -33.00 6.57 1.19
CA LYS A 284 -33.98 7.65 1.12
C LYS A 284 -34.46 7.94 -0.30
N ALA A 285 -33.57 7.82 -1.30
CA ALA A 285 -33.95 7.97 -2.71
C ALA A 285 -34.87 6.83 -3.17
N LEU A 286 -34.58 5.59 -2.77
CA LEU A 286 -35.40 4.42 -3.10
C LEU A 286 -36.79 4.49 -2.44
N GLU A 287 -36.87 4.94 -1.19
CA GLU A 287 -38.14 5.17 -0.49
C GLU A 287 -38.99 6.23 -1.21
N LYS A 288 -38.38 7.36 -1.62
CA LYS A 288 -39.09 8.39 -2.38
C LYS A 288 -39.63 7.88 -3.70
N THR A 289 -38.83 7.13 -4.48
CA THR A 289 -39.28 6.59 -5.77
C THR A 289 -40.42 5.58 -5.61
N CYS A 290 -40.42 4.78 -4.53
CA CYS A 290 -41.49 3.83 -4.25
C CYS A 290 -42.80 4.53 -3.86
N SER A 291 -42.72 5.63 -3.10
CA SER A 291 -43.88 6.42 -2.70
C SER A 291 -44.54 7.17 -3.87
N THR A 292 -43.78 7.63 -4.88
CA THR A 292 -44.36 8.28 -6.07
C THR A 292 -44.98 7.31 -7.08
N SER A 293 -44.67 6.02 -7.03
CA SER A 293 -45.28 4.99 -7.89
C SER A 293 -46.57 4.37 -7.33
N LEU A 294 -47.00 4.78 -6.13
CA LEU A 294 -48.21 4.31 -5.46
C LEU A 294 -49.36 5.34 -5.44
N LEU A 295 -49.18 6.48 -6.09
CA LEU A 295 -50.17 7.54 -6.34
C LEU A 295 -50.45 7.64 -7.83
#